data_AF-A0A2G5VQ29-F1
#
_entry.id   AF-A0A2G5VQ29-F1
#
_cell.length_a   1.000
_cell.length_b   1.000
_cell.length_c   1.000
_cell.angle_alpha   90.00
_cell.angle_beta   90.00
_cell.angle_gamma   90.00
#
_symmetry.space_group_name_H-M   'P 1'
#
loop_
_entity.id
_entity.type
_entity.pdbx_description
1 polymer ?
#
loop_
_entity_poly.entity_id
_entity_poly.type
_entity_poly.pdbx_seq_one_letter_code
_entity_poly.pdbx_strand_id
1 'polypeptide(L)'
;MDIQFHTSLEDQNGTIANNLPDPNQGFQDSSIGSNVFDVIEKYFSNTEVPVCGSNIFILLKRYPNEVEVSRLVSLIRSHHAVLHVMTSTTPSGGSQPKTMYSIATKTNGMGVFVYDFCFWAVSRFQIIQLQYEY
;
A
#
# COMPACT_ATOMS: atom_id res chain seq x y z
N MET A 1 -14.12 1.67 -6.35
CA MET A 1 -13.03 1.87 -5.37
C MET A 1 -12.61 3.30 -5.48
N ASP A 2 -12.81 4.06 -4.41
CA ASP A 2 -12.70 5.52 -4.42
C ASP A 2 -11.43 5.92 -3.67
N ILE A 3 -10.64 6.80 -4.28
CA ILE A 3 -9.40 7.30 -3.68
C ILE A 3 -9.75 8.62 -2.99
N GLN A 4 -9.36 8.75 -1.73
CA GLN A 4 -9.56 9.98 -0.96
C GLN A 4 -8.25 10.76 -0.89
N PHE A 5 -8.31 12.05 -1.18
CA PHE A 5 -7.17 12.96 -1.13
C PHE A 5 -7.33 13.92 0.05
N HIS A 6 -6.27 14.07 0.83
CA HIS A 6 -6.22 14.93 2.02
C HIS A 6 -5.03 15.86 1.93
N THR A 7 -5.20 17.11 2.37
CA THR A 7 -4.11 18.08 2.52
C THR A 7 -3.62 18.17 3.97
N SER A 8 -4.44 17.73 4.94
CA SER A 8 -4.11 17.67 6.35
C SER A 8 -3.67 16.27 6.76
N LEU A 9 -2.59 16.19 7.54
CA LEU A 9 -2.14 14.94 8.16
C LEU A 9 -3.15 14.42 9.20
N GLU A 10 -3.91 15.31 9.84
CA GLU A 10 -4.95 14.93 10.80
C GLU A 10 -6.09 14.19 10.10
N ASP A 11 -6.60 14.77 9.00
CA ASP A 11 -7.66 14.16 8.19
C ASP A 11 -7.19 12.81 7.61
N GLN A 12 -5.96 12.77 7.09
CA GLN A 12 -5.35 11.54 6.59
C GLN A 12 -5.31 10.45 7.68
N ASN A 13 -4.81 10.78 8.87
CA ASN A 13 -4.72 9.84 9.99
C ASN A 13 -6.10 9.36 10.43
N GLY A 14 -7.09 10.26 10.50
CA GLY A 14 -8.48 9.92 10.80
C GLY A 14 -9.06 8.95 9.78
N THR A 15 -8.88 9.22 8.49
CA THR A 15 -9.33 8.34 7.40
C THR A 15 -8.67 6.96 7.49
N ILE A 16 -7.36 6.89 7.71
CA ILE A 16 -6.64 5.61 7.83
C ILE A 16 -7.15 4.82 9.03
N ALA A 17 -7.27 5.45 10.21
CA ALA A 17 -7.71 4.79 11.43
C ALA A 17 -9.14 4.22 11.30
N ASN A 18 -10.03 4.95 10.62
CA ASN A 18 -11.40 4.51 10.38
C ASN A 18 -11.54 3.43 9.29
N ASN A 19 -10.50 3.23 8.47
CA ASN A 19 -10.52 2.31 7.32
C ASN A 19 -9.39 1.27 7.40
N LEU A 20 -8.95 0.91 8.60
CA LEU A 20 -8.01 -0.20 8.77
C LEU A 20 -8.62 -1.50 8.21
N PRO A 21 -7.79 -2.41 7.64
CA PRO A 21 -8.30 -3.64 7.06
C PRO A 21 -9.12 -4.49 8.05
N ASP A 22 -10.42 -4.65 7.76
CA ASP A 22 -11.36 -5.43 8.58
C ASP A 22 -11.52 -6.86 8.00
N PRO A 23 -11.17 -7.92 8.75
CA PRO A 23 -11.36 -9.30 8.29
C PRO A 23 -12.81 -9.65 7.99
N ASN A 24 -13.80 -8.99 8.61
CA ASN A 24 -15.22 -9.26 8.37
C ASN A 24 -15.71 -8.77 7.01
N GLN A 25 -14.95 -7.89 6.35
CA GLN A 25 -15.21 -7.43 4.98
C GLN A 25 -14.53 -8.33 3.93
N GLY A 26 -13.98 -9.47 4.35
CA GLY A 26 -13.39 -10.48 3.48
C GLY A 26 -14.41 -11.23 2.64
N PHE A 27 -13.91 -11.91 1.60
CA PHE A 27 -14.71 -12.88 0.86
C PHE A 27 -14.82 -14.19 1.65
N GLN A 28 -15.91 -14.93 1.45
CA GLN A 28 -16.04 -16.29 1.98
C GLN A 28 -15.06 -17.27 1.31
N ASP A 29 -14.70 -16.99 0.05
CA ASP A 29 -13.73 -17.77 -0.71
C ASP A 29 -12.31 -17.19 -0.54
N SER A 30 -11.46 -17.95 0.14
CA SER A 30 -10.06 -17.56 0.40
C SER A 30 -9.16 -17.61 -0.85
N SER A 31 -9.62 -18.18 -1.97
CA SER A 31 -8.88 -18.18 -3.23
C SER A 31 -8.88 -16.81 -3.91
N ILE A 32 -9.81 -15.94 -3.55
CA ILE A 32 -9.93 -14.60 -4.12
C ILE A 32 -8.76 -13.73 -3.64
N GLY A 33 -8.01 -13.19 -4.61
CA GLY A 33 -6.86 -12.32 -4.35
C GLY A 33 -7.22 -10.87 -4.06
N SER A 34 -6.22 -10.08 -3.72
CA SER A 34 -6.31 -8.62 -3.65
C SER A 34 -6.13 -8.01 -5.03
N ASN A 35 -6.94 -7.00 -5.35
CA ASN A 35 -6.84 -6.19 -6.57
C ASN A 35 -5.83 -5.03 -6.40
N VAL A 36 -4.83 -5.18 -5.52
CA VAL A 36 -3.88 -4.10 -5.15
C VAL A 36 -3.09 -3.57 -6.36
N PHE A 37 -2.87 -4.38 -7.40
CA PHE A 37 -2.22 -3.94 -8.64
C PHE A 37 -3.06 -2.88 -9.36
N ASP A 38 -4.36 -3.15 -9.52
CA ASP A 38 -5.31 -2.22 -10.14
C ASP A 38 -5.40 -0.90 -9.36
N VAL A 39 -5.31 -0.95 -8.03
CA VAL A 39 -5.33 0.23 -7.17
C VAL A 39 -4.12 1.11 -7.39
N ILE A 40 -2.92 0.51 -7.47
CA ILE A 40 -1.67 1.24 -7.71
C ILE A 40 -1.69 1.86 -9.10
N GLU A 41 -2.18 1.14 -10.11
CA GLU A 41 -2.32 1.66 -11.47
C GLU A 41 -3.34 2.80 -11.56
N LYS A 42 -4.48 2.65 -10.89
CA LYS A 42 -5.48 3.71 -10.75
C LYS A 42 -4.89 4.94 -10.07
N TYR A 43 -4.06 4.76 -9.04
CA TYR A 43 -3.35 5.88 -8.42
C TYR A 43 -2.41 6.57 -9.42
N PHE A 44 -1.53 5.87 -10.12
CA PHE A 44 -0.61 6.55 -11.07
C PHE A 44 -1.28 7.16 -12.30
N SER A 45 -2.48 6.71 -12.66
CA SER A 45 -3.27 7.26 -13.77
C SER A 45 -4.20 8.41 -13.37
N ASN A 46 -4.27 8.76 -12.09
CA ASN A 46 -5.11 9.86 -11.63
C ASN A 46 -4.55 11.22 -12.11
N THR A 47 -5.45 12.19 -12.30
CA THR A 47 -5.09 13.57 -12.67
C THR A 47 -5.45 14.59 -11.58
N GLU A 48 -5.87 14.13 -10.41
CA GLU A 48 -6.32 14.97 -9.29
C GLU A 48 -5.14 15.48 -8.46
N VAL A 49 -4.09 14.66 -8.30
CA VAL A 49 -2.87 15.02 -7.55
C VAL A 49 -1.60 14.62 -8.29
N PRO A 50 -0.47 15.33 -8.08
CA PRO A 50 0.82 14.89 -8.57
C PRO A 50 1.23 13.56 -7.91
N VAL A 51 1.76 12.63 -8.72
CA VAL A 51 2.14 11.28 -8.28
C VAL A 51 3.66 11.00 -8.36
N CYS A 52 4.42 11.94 -8.91
CA CYS A 52 5.88 11.81 -9.00
C CYS A 52 6.51 12.03 -7.62
N GLY A 53 7.41 11.16 -7.19
CA GLY A 53 8.03 11.22 -5.86
C GLY A 53 7.16 10.69 -4.73
N SER A 54 6.03 10.05 -5.04
CA SER A 54 5.12 9.52 -4.03
C SER A 54 5.75 8.45 -3.14
N ASN A 55 5.43 8.50 -1.86
CA ASN A 55 5.74 7.44 -0.91
C ASN A 55 4.44 6.70 -0.60
N ILE A 56 4.34 5.45 -1.05
CA ILE A 56 3.12 4.65 -1.02
C ILE A 56 3.24 3.63 0.10
N PHE A 57 2.27 3.60 1.02
CA PHE A 57 2.18 2.59 2.07
C PHE A 57 0.95 1.72 1.88
N ILE A 58 1.14 0.40 1.85
CA ILE A 58 0.06 -0.58 1.65
C ILE A 58 -0.13 -1.42 2.90
N LEU A 59 -1.36 -1.45 3.41
CA LEU A 59 -1.80 -2.39 4.44
C LEU A 59 -2.45 -3.60 3.78
N LEU A 60 -1.72 -4.71 3.68
CA LEU A 60 -2.11 -5.85 2.87
C LEU A 60 -2.70 -6.98 3.73
N LYS A 61 -4.03 -6.98 3.87
CA LYS A 61 -4.78 -8.04 4.59
C LYS A 61 -5.10 -9.25 3.72
N ARG A 62 -5.21 -9.08 2.40
CA ARG A 62 -5.44 -10.16 1.44
C ARG A 62 -4.30 -10.16 0.43
N TYR A 63 -3.73 -11.31 0.12
CA TYR A 63 -2.62 -11.39 -0.81
C TYR A 63 -3.11 -11.23 -2.26
N PRO A 64 -2.31 -10.65 -3.16
CA PRO A 64 -2.55 -10.82 -4.60
C PRO A 64 -2.42 -12.29 -5.01
N ASN A 65 -2.92 -12.62 -6.20
CA ASN A 65 -2.66 -13.91 -6.85
C ASN A 65 -1.60 -13.80 -7.94
N GLU A 66 -1.29 -12.58 -8.35
CA GLU A 66 -0.31 -12.21 -9.36
C GLU A 66 1.12 -12.47 -8.86
N VAL A 67 1.97 -12.97 -9.76
CA VAL A 67 3.41 -13.20 -9.50
C VAL A 67 4.29 -12.26 -10.33
N GLU A 68 3.82 -11.86 -11.51
CA GLU A 68 4.55 -10.99 -12.42
C GLU A 68 4.51 -9.53 -11.98
N VAL A 69 5.63 -9.05 -11.44
CA VAL A 69 5.73 -7.71 -10.82
C VAL A 69 6.38 -6.66 -11.73
N SER A 70 7.00 -7.07 -12.84
CA SER A 70 7.89 -6.21 -13.64
C SER A 70 7.21 -4.95 -14.15
N ARG A 71 5.96 -5.05 -14.62
CA ARG A 71 5.20 -3.90 -15.11
C ARG A 71 4.96 -2.87 -14.00
N LEU A 72 4.55 -3.32 -12.83
CA LEU A 72 4.24 -2.44 -11.71
C LEU A 72 5.50 -1.80 -11.12
N VAL A 73 6.59 -2.56 -11.02
CA VAL A 73 7.90 -2.02 -10.61
C VAL A 73 8.36 -0.92 -11.57
N SER A 74 8.26 -1.14 -12.88
CA SER A 74 8.61 -0.12 -13.88
C SER A 74 7.73 1.13 -13.77
N LEU A 75 6.43 0.97 -13.56
CA LEU A 75 5.49 2.08 -13.37
C LEU A 75 5.81 2.92 -12.13
N ILE A 76 6.09 2.26 -11.00
CA ILE A 76 6.44 2.96 -9.75
C ILE A 76 7.75 3.73 -9.93
N ARG A 77 8.77 3.09 -10.54
CA ARG A 77 10.08 3.70 -10.77
C ARG A 77 10.04 4.84 -11.79
N SER A 78 9.21 4.76 -12.82
CA SER A 78 9.07 5.85 -13.81
C SER A 78 8.51 7.12 -13.18
N HIS A 79 7.76 6.99 -12.08
CA HIS A 79 7.25 8.09 -11.29
C HIS A 79 8.16 8.44 -10.10
N HIS A 80 9.38 7.91 -10.01
CA HIS A 80 10.29 8.14 -8.87
C HIS A 80 9.64 7.87 -7.51
N ALA A 81 8.66 6.98 -7.46
CA ALA A 81 7.92 6.66 -6.26
C ALA A 81 8.55 5.47 -5.53
N VAL A 82 8.26 5.37 -4.23
CA VAL A 82 8.72 4.29 -3.36
C VAL A 82 7.49 3.60 -2.77
N LEU A 83 7.45 2.27 -2.80
CA LEU A 83 6.34 1.49 -2.26
C LEU A 83 6.79 0.69 -1.04
N HIS A 84 6.10 0.91 0.07
CA HIS A 84 6.21 0.15 1.31
C HIS A 84 4.96 -0.73 1.49
N VAL A 85 5.13 -1.88 2.14
CA VAL A 85 4.01 -2.79 2.44
C VAL A 85 4.14 -3.39 3.83
N MET A 86 3.02 -3.39 4.55
CA MET A 86 2.78 -4.20 5.73
C MET A 86 1.86 -5.35 5.35
N THR A 87 2.40 -6.56 5.31
CA THR A 87 1.67 -7.77 4.94
C THR A 87 1.18 -8.49 6.19
N SER A 88 -0.13 -8.75 6.27
CA SER A 88 -0.72 -9.53 7.37
C SER A 88 -0.15 -10.94 7.40
N THR A 89 0.24 -11.44 8.57
CA THR A 89 0.57 -12.86 8.79
C THR A 89 -0.66 -13.75 8.89
N THR A 90 -1.85 -13.16 8.97
CA THR A 90 -3.16 -13.82 9.09
C THR A 90 -4.05 -13.37 7.92
N PRO A 91 -3.69 -13.70 6.68
CA PRO A 91 -4.36 -13.16 5.50
C PRO A 91 -5.82 -13.61 5.40
N SER A 92 -6.69 -12.76 4.85
CA SER A 92 -8.08 -13.11 4.57
C SER A 92 -8.26 -13.85 3.23
N GLY A 93 -7.18 -14.17 2.51
CA GLY A 93 -7.21 -14.85 1.21
C GLY A 93 -6.03 -14.51 0.32
N GLY A 94 -6.05 -15.06 -0.90
CA GLY A 94 -5.01 -14.93 -1.91
C GLY A 94 -3.82 -15.87 -1.69
N SER A 95 -3.01 -16.03 -2.73
CA SER A 95 -2.00 -17.09 -2.80
C SER A 95 -0.54 -16.61 -2.79
N GLN A 96 -0.27 -15.32 -3.03
CA GLN A 96 1.09 -14.82 -3.21
C GLN A 96 1.55 -13.83 -2.11
N PRO A 97 1.98 -14.33 -0.94
CA PRO A 97 2.39 -13.49 0.21
C PRO A 97 3.59 -12.59 -0.09
N LYS A 98 4.46 -12.99 -1.03
CA LYS A 98 5.75 -12.33 -1.30
C LYS A 98 5.69 -11.34 -2.46
N THR A 99 4.60 -11.30 -3.23
CA THR A 99 4.51 -10.46 -4.43
C THR A 99 4.70 -8.98 -4.09
N MET A 100 3.95 -8.45 -3.12
CA MET A 100 4.09 -7.03 -2.73
C MET A 100 5.42 -6.73 -2.03
N TYR A 101 5.98 -7.69 -1.29
CA TYR A 101 7.34 -7.58 -0.73
C TYR A 101 8.39 -7.43 -1.83
N SER A 102 8.27 -8.20 -2.92
CA SER A 102 9.15 -8.11 -4.10
C SER A 102 9.04 -6.75 -4.78
N ILE A 103 7.83 -6.21 -4.92
CA ILE A 103 7.62 -4.86 -5.46
C ILE A 103 8.26 -3.80 -4.56
N ALA A 104 8.05 -3.88 -3.25
CA ALA A 104 8.63 -2.94 -2.30
C ALA A 104 10.16 -2.89 -2.40
N THR A 105 10.81 -4.05 -2.32
CA THR A 105 12.28 -4.12 -2.40
C THR A 105 12.84 -3.65 -3.74
N LYS A 106 12.17 -3.93 -4.86
CA LYS A 106 12.58 -3.47 -6.21
C LYS A 106 12.33 -1.97 -6.45
N THR A 107 11.57 -1.32 -5.57
CA THR A 107 11.26 0.12 -5.60
C THR A 107 11.90 0.87 -4.43
N ASN A 108 12.90 0.27 -3.77
CA ASN A 108 13.64 0.81 -2.62
C ASN A 108 12.80 1.04 -1.35
N GLY A 109 11.61 0.46 -1.28
CA GLY A 109 10.76 0.53 -0.11
C GLY A 109 10.91 -0.66 0.82
N MET A 110 10.14 -0.63 1.90
CA MET A 110 10.18 -1.61 2.98
C MET A 110 9.02 -2.59 2.84
N GLY A 111 9.31 -3.89 2.89
CA GLY A 111 8.31 -4.95 3.01
C GLY A 111 8.43 -5.63 4.37
N VAL A 112 7.36 -5.65 5.16
CA VAL A 112 7.32 -6.33 6.46
C VAL A 112 6.12 -7.26 6.56
N PHE A 113 6.28 -8.37 7.28
CA PHE A 113 5.18 -9.23 7.68
C PHE A 113 4.84 -8.96 9.13
N VAL A 114 3.58 -8.65 9.42
CA VAL A 114 3.13 -8.20 10.74
C VAL A 114 1.80 -8.82 11.12
N TYR A 115 1.53 -8.89 12.43
CA TYR A 115 0.18 -9.14 12.91
C TYR A 115 -0.74 -7.97 12.57
N ASP A 116 -2.03 -8.23 12.38
CA ASP A 116 -3.02 -7.21 11.98
C ASP A 116 -3.06 -6.02 12.94
N PHE A 117 -2.88 -6.29 14.24
CA PHE A 117 -2.85 -5.22 15.24
C PHE A 117 -1.70 -4.25 15.01
N CYS A 118 -0.66 -4.54 14.22
CA CYS A 118 0.40 -3.59 13.94
C CYS A 118 0.05 -2.58 12.84
N PHE A 119 -1.06 -2.74 12.11
CA PHE A 119 -1.43 -1.83 11.02
C PHE A 119 -1.63 -0.38 11.47
N TRP A 120 -1.99 -0.13 12.74
CA TRP A 120 -2.05 1.24 13.27
C TRP A 120 -0.71 1.96 13.21
N ALA A 121 0.42 1.23 13.17
CA ALA A 121 1.75 1.83 13.12
C ALA A 121 1.99 2.66 11.87
N VAL A 122 1.22 2.46 10.77
CA VAL A 122 1.34 3.26 9.54
C VAL A 122 1.14 4.75 9.78
N SER A 123 0.27 5.12 10.74
CA SER A 123 0.05 6.51 11.14
C SER A 123 1.31 7.18 11.74
N ARG A 124 2.29 6.37 12.17
CA ARG A 124 3.58 6.83 12.70
C ARG A 124 4.70 6.86 11.66
N PHE A 125 4.48 6.34 10.46
CA PHE A 125 5.42 6.40 9.34
C PHE A 125 5.32 7.72 8.57
N GLN A 126 4.78 8.77 9.19
CA GLN A 126 4.89 10.13 8.71
C GLN A 126 6.37 10.38 8.43
N ILE A 127 6.69 10.49 7.13
CA ILE A 127 8.02 10.85 6.66
C ILE A 127 8.40 12.05 7.51
N ILE A 128 9.46 11.91 8.29
CA ILE A 128 10.15 13.06 8.86
C ILE A 128 10.39 13.94 7.65
N GLN A 129 9.57 14.98 7.50
CA GLN A 129 9.85 16.05 6.58
C GLN A 129 11.15 16.59 7.11
N LEU A 130 12.26 16.12 6.53
CA LEU A 130 13.55 16.75 6.71
C LEU A 130 13.31 18.15 6.18
N GLN A 131 12.89 19.06 7.07
CA GLN A 131 13.10 20.47 6.90
C GLN A 131 14.61 20.60 6.82
N TYR A 132 15.14 20.46 5.62
CA TYR A 132 16.39 21.10 5.28
C TYR A 132 16.05 22.59 5.30
N GLU A 133 16.20 23.19 6.48
CA GLU A 133 16.41 24.63 6.58
C GLU A 133 17.68 24.93 5.79
N TYR A 134 17.54 25.69 4.71
CA TYR A 134 18.63 26.44 4.09
C TYR A 134 18.37 27.93 4.34
#